data_AF-A0A1B8AJF1-F1
#
_entry.id   AF-A0A1B8AJF1-F1
#
_cell.length_a   1.000
_cell.length_b   1.000
_cell.length_c   1.000
_cell.angle_alpha   90.00
_cell.angle_beta   90.00
_cell.angle_gamma   90.00
#
_symmetry.space_group_name_H-M   'P 1'
#
loop_
_entity.id
_entity.type
_entity.pdbx_description
1 polymer ?
#
loop_
_entity_poly.entity_id
_entity_poly.type
_entity_poly.pdbx_seq_one_letter_code
_entity_poly.pdbx_strand_id
1 'polypeptide(L)'
;MSRKHRVRRRLRCFGHIVNLCAQAFIMGKDAAKTCKDLDSAYREGDYSRIRELWKKRGAIGRLHNIVRYIRASPQRRQFFRSIQIGGDLAAFDGLELVQSQSTRWISYFLSIGPDLRIVI
;
A
#
# COMPACT_ATOMS: atom_id res chain seq x y z
N MET A 1 7.90 -29.56 22.55
CA MET A 1 7.57 -28.58 21.48
C MET A 1 8.55 -28.72 20.31
N SER A 2 8.07 -29.10 19.11
CA SER A 2 8.91 -29.42 17.93
C SER A 2 9.71 -28.23 17.37
N ARG A 3 10.89 -28.51 16.80
CA ARG A 3 11.76 -27.53 16.10
C ARG A 3 10.98 -26.75 15.02
N LYS A 4 10.09 -27.41 14.28
CA LYS A 4 9.23 -26.79 13.26
C LYS A 4 8.33 -25.69 13.86
N HIS A 5 7.76 -25.91 15.04
CA HIS A 5 6.92 -24.90 15.72
C HIS A 5 7.75 -23.70 16.20
N ARG A 6 8.97 -23.92 16.67
CA ARG A 6 9.88 -22.85 17.10
C ARG A 6 10.28 -21.95 15.94
N VAL A 7 10.63 -22.55 14.80
CA VAL A 7 10.97 -21.82 13.56
C VAL A 7 9.77 -21.02 13.05
N ARG A 8 8.57 -21.63 12.96
CA ARG A 8 7.35 -20.93 12.54
C ARG A 8 7.03 -19.73 13.43
N ARG A 9 7.17 -19.86 14.75
CA ARG A 9 6.97 -18.73 15.67
C ARG A 9 7.99 -17.61 15.45
N ARG A 10 9.28 -17.94 15.32
CA ARG A 10 10.32 -16.94 15.04
C ARG A 10 10.06 -16.18 13.74
N LEU A 11 9.68 -16.88 12.67
CA LEU A 11 9.36 -16.24 11.38
C LEU A 11 8.16 -15.28 11.50
N ARG A 12 7.11 -15.65 12.26
CA ARG A 12 5.99 -14.74 12.53
C ARG A 12 6.40 -13.53 13.36
N CYS A 13 7.17 -13.73 14.44
CA CYS A 13 7.64 -12.63 15.27
C CYS A 13 8.51 -11.67 14.47
N PHE A 14 9.41 -12.19 13.63
CA PHE A 14 10.24 -11.37 12.75
C PHE A 14 9.38 -10.58 11.74
N GLY A 15 8.44 -11.25 11.06
CA GLY A 15 7.52 -10.58 10.15
C GLY A 15 6.69 -9.49 10.84
N HIS A 16 6.27 -9.72 12.09
CA HIS A 16 5.58 -8.73 12.90
C HIS A 16 6.47 -7.52 13.25
N ILE A 17 7.73 -7.73 13.61
CA ILE A 17 8.68 -6.63 13.91
C ILE A 17 8.93 -5.79 12.66
N VAL A 18 9.19 -6.43 11.52
CA VAL A 18 9.38 -5.72 10.23
C VAL A 18 8.14 -4.89 9.88
N ASN A 19 6.96 -5.45 10.10
CA ASN A 19 5.68 -4.75 9.92
C ASN A 19 5.58 -3.50 10.83
N LEU A 20 5.96 -3.60 12.10
CA LEU A 20 5.96 -2.45 13.02
C LEU A 20 6.96 -1.36 12.57
N CYS A 21 8.16 -1.75 12.13
CA CYS A 21 9.15 -0.80 11.61
C CYS A 21 8.62 -0.05 10.37
N ALA A 22 8.01 -0.77 9.43
CA ALA A 22 7.43 -0.16 8.23
C ALA A 22 6.23 0.74 8.57
N GLN A 23 5.39 0.36 9.55
CA GLN A 23 4.32 1.21 10.08
C GLN A 23 4.86 2.53 10.62
N ALA A 24 5.89 2.46 11.45
CA ALA A 24 6.54 3.63 12.02
C ALA A 24 7.13 4.53 10.92
N PHE A 25 7.75 3.94 9.90
CA PHE A 25 8.35 4.67 8.79
C PHE A 25 7.30 5.41 7.93
N ILE A 26 6.24 4.71 7.52
CA ILE A 26 5.22 5.27 6.61
C ILE A 26 4.30 6.26 7.33
N MET A 27 3.86 5.92 8.54
CA MET A 27 2.89 6.75 9.26
C MET A 27 3.58 7.89 10.00
N GLY A 28 4.87 7.79 10.30
CA GLY A 28 5.64 8.77 11.06
C GLY A 28 5.28 8.77 12.53
N LYS A 29 5.29 9.96 13.16
CA LYS A 29 4.92 10.13 14.57
C LYS A 29 3.49 9.62 14.82
N ASP A 30 3.30 8.95 15.95
CA ASP A 30 2.02 8.35 16.36
C ASP A 30 1.48 7.30 15.36
N ALA A 31 2.37 6.52 14.74
CA ALA A 31 2.03 5.45 13.82
C ALA A 31 0.98 4.48 14.36
N ALA A 32 1.12 4.05 15.62
CA ALA A 32 0.19 3.12 16.25
C ALA A 32 -1.23 3.69 16.36
N LYS A 33 -1.37 4.97 16.73
CA LYS A 33 -2.67 5.66 16.80
C LYS A 33 -3.27 5.80 15.40
N THR A 34 -2.46 6.24 14.45
CA THR A 34 -2.87 6.39 13.05
C THR A 34 -3.36 5.09 12.43
N CYS A 35 -2.65 3.98 12.66
CA CYS A 35 -3.05 2.67 12.17
C CYS A 35 -4.39 2.24 12.78
N LYS A 36 -4.63 2.52 14.07
CA LYS A 36 -5.93 2.24 14.71
C LYS A 36 -7.05 3.10 14.12
N ASP A 37 -6.81 4.40 13.92
CA ASP A 37 -7.79 5.33 13.35
C ASP A 37 -8.15 4.93 11.90
N LEU A 38 -7.14 4.54 11.11
CA LEU A 38 -7.33 4.01 9.76
C LEU A 38 -8.15 2.73 9.81
N ASP A 39 -7.78 1.76 10.64
CA ASP A 39 -8.47 0.47 10.74
C ASP A 39 -9.95 0.65 11.16
N SER A 40 -10.23 1.58 12.08
CA SER A 40 -11.62 1.97 12.42
C SER A 40 -12.36 2.50 11.19
N ALA A 41 -11.77 3.47 10.48
CA ALA A 41 -12.38 4.07 9.30
C ALA A 41 -12.59 3.05 8.16
N TYR A 42 -11.71 2.06 8.00
CA TYR A 42 -11.90 0.94 7.07
C TYR A 42 -13.06 0.04 7.47
N ARG A 43 -13.21 -0.29 8.75
CA ARG A 43 -14.35 -1.10 9.24
C ARG A 43 -15.68 -0.37 9.11
N GLU A 44 -15.67 0.94 9.32
CA GLU A 44 -16.84 1.82 9.17
C GLU A 44 -17.20 2.09 7.70
N GLY A 45 -16.29 1.81 6.76
CA GLY A 45 -16.47 2.14 5.35
C GLY A 45 -16.39 3.65 5.05
N ASP A 46 -15.88 4.45 5.98
CA ASP A 46 -15.76 5.90 5.83
C ASP A 46 -14.54 6.26 4.97
N TYR A 47 -14.74 6.23 3.66
CA TYR A 47 -13.70 6.53 2.68
C TYR A 47 -13.24 8.00 2.72
N SER A 48 -14.07 8.92 3.22
CA SER A 48 -13.69 10.33 3.38
C SER A 48 -12.64 10.46 4.49
N ARG A 49 -12.92 9.84 5.64
CA ARG A 49 -12.00 9.79 6.77
C ARG A 49 -10.70 9.07 6.43
N ILE A 50 -10.76 7.95 5.70
CA ILE A 50 -9.55 7.26 5.21
C ILE A 50 -8.70 8.20 4.34
N ARG A 51 -9.33 8.91 3.40
CA ARG A 51 -8.62 9.83 2.48
C ARG A 51 -7.89 10.92 3.25
N GLU A 52 -8.55 11.53 4.24
CA GLU A 52 -7.96 12.60 5.06
C GLU A 52 -6.85 12.08 5.97
N LEU A 53 -7.00 10.89 6.55
CA LEU A 53 -5.94 10.25 7.36
C LEU A 53 -4.68 9.97 6.53
N TRP A 54 -4.84 9.53 5.28
CA TRP A 54 -3.72 9.34 4.36
C TRP A 54 -3.14 10.66 3.88
N LYS A 55 -3.97 11.66 3.55
CA LYS A 55 -3.50 12.98 3.09
C LYS A 55 -2.51 13.64 4.07
N LYS A 56 -2.69 13.40 5.38
CA LYS A 56 -1.77 13.86 6.45
C LYS A 56 -0.38 13.23 6.41
N ARG A 57 -0.15 12.17 5.62
CA ARG A 57 1.14 11.45 5.48
C ARG A 57 2.00 11.95 4.31
N GLY A 58 1.75 13.17 3.86
CA GLY A 58 2.56 13.83 2.83
C GLY A 58 2.47 13.14 1.47
N ALA A 59 3.62 12.98 0.80
CA ALA A 59 3.69 12.47 -0.57
C ALA A 59 3.19 11.02 -0.68
N ILE A 60 3.58 10.15 0.26
CA ILE A 60 3.18 8.73 0.28
C ILE A 60 1.66 8.60 0.41
N GLY A 61 1.06 9.39 1.29
CA GLY A 61 -0.39 9.36 1.49
C GLY A 61 -1.18 9.93 0.30
N ARG A 62 -0.65 10.94 -0.40
CA ARG A 62 -1.23 11.39 -1.66
C ARG A 62 -1.16 10.32 -2.74
N LEU A 63 -0.01 9.65 -2.87
CA LEU A 63 0.15 8.53 -3.81
C LEU A 63 -0.85 7.41 -3.50
N HIS A 64 -1.00 7.01 -2.24
CA HIS A 64 -1.99 6.01 -1.82
C HIS A 64 -3.41 6.38 -2.25
N ASN A 65 -3.81 7.64 -2.05
CA ASN A 65 -5.11 8.14 -2.45
C ASN A 65 -5.31 8.13 -3.98
N ILE A 66 -4.28 8.45 -4.76
CA ILE A 66 -4.32 8.40 -6.23
C ILE A 66 -4.49 6.97 -6.72
N VAL A 67 -3.65 6.04 -6.24
CA VAL A 67 -3.71 4.62 -6.60
C VAL A 67 -5.11 4.06 -6.30
N ARG A 68 -5.66 4.39 -5.12
CA ARG A 68 -7.01 3.97 -4.74
C ARG A 68 -8.07 4.58 -5.66
N TYR A 69 -7.98 5.86 -5.99
CA TYR A 69 -8.94 6.53 -6.85
C TYR A 69 -8.99 5.92 -8.25
N ILE A 70 -7.83 5.63 -8.84
CA ILE A 70 -7.70 5.01 -10.16
C ILE A 70 -8.26 3.60 -10.14
N ARG A 71 -7.95 2.81 -9.11
CA ARG A 71 -8.42 1.42 -9.01
C ARG A 71 -9.88 1.27 -8.61
N ALA A 72 -10.52 2.32 -8.09
CA ALA A 72 -11.91 2.27 -7.66
C ALA A 72 -12.92 2.09 -8.82
N SER A 73 -12.52 2.33 -10.07
CA SER A 73 -13.41 2.20 -11.24
C SER A 73 -12.67 1.55 -12.44
N PRO A 74 -13.29 0.59 -13.14
CA PRO A 74 -12.73 0.01 -14.37
C PRO A 74 -12.45 1.06 -15.43
N GLN A 75 -13.33 2.06 -15.58
CA GLN A 75 -13.17 3.16 -16.53
C GLN A 75 -11.92 3.98 -16.23
N ARG A 76 -11.65 4.27 -14.95
CA ARG A 76 -10.43 4.98 -14.54
C ARG A 76 -9.18 4.15 -14.76
N ARG A 77 -9.23 2.83 -14.53
CA ARG A 77 -8.12 1.92 -14.85
C ARG A 77 -7.84 1.86 -16.35
N GLN A 78 -8.89 1.86 -17.18
CA GLN A 78 -8.73 1.86 -18.63
C GLN A 78 -8.18 3.19 -19.14
N PHE A 79 -8.68 4.31 -18.61
CA PHE A 79 -8.12 5.63 -18.90
C PHE A 79 -6.64 5.71 -18.53
N PHE A 80 -6.26 5.24 -17.33
CA PHE A 80 -4.86 5.19 -16.92
C PHE A 80 -4.00 4.36 -17.89
N ARG A 81 -4.48 3.20 -18.33
CA ARG A 81 -3.77 2.35 -19.31
C ARG A 81 -3.63 2.99 -20.70
N SER A 82 -4.54 3.88 -21.08
CA SER A 82 -4.47 4.58 -22.36
C SER A 82 -3.44 5.73 -22.39
N ILE A 83 -2.93 6.15 -21.22
CA ILE A 83 -1.91 7.18 -21.13
C ILE A 83 -0.56 6.56 -21.54
N GLN A 84 0.05 7.10 -22.58
CA GLN A 84 1.41 6.78 -23.01
C GLN A 84 2.25 8.06 -22.90
N ILE A 85 3.35 7.99 -22.18
CA ILE A 85 4.25 9.13 -21.91
C ILE A 85 5.34 9.17 -22.99
N GLY A 86 5.86 8.00 -23.40
CA GLY A 86 6.96 7.91 -24.36
C GLY A 86 8.30 8.48 -23.85
N GLY A 87 9.28 8.60 -24.76
CA GLY A 87 10.61 9.11 -24.45
C GLY A 87 11.37 8.28 -23.41
N ASP A 88 12.11 8.94 -22.51
CA ASP A 88 12.90 8.29 -21.45
C ASP A 88 12.03 7.55 -20.40
N LEU A 89 10.72 7.81 -20.39
CA LEU A 89 9.76 7.21 -19.47
C LEU A 89 8.90 6.12 -20.13
N ALA A 90 9.19 5.74 -21.37
CA ALA A 90 8.47 4.69 -22.09
C ALA A 90 8.46 3.34 -21.35
N ALA A 91 9.45 3.09 -20.47
CA ALA A 91 9.48 1.90 -19.62
C ALA A 91 8.30 1.82 -18.63
N PHE A 92 7.60 2.92 -18.37
CA PHE A 92 6.43 2.97 -17.51
C PHE A 92 5.10 2.88 -18.27
N ASP A 93 5.14 2.91 -19.60
CA ASP A 93 3.95 2.84 -20.44
C ASP A 93 3.31 1.44 -20.37
N GLY A 94 1.98 1.41 -20.25
CA GLY A 94 1.23 0.15 -20.17
C GLY A 94 1.29 -0.57 -18.82
N LEU A 95 1.96 -0.01 -17.81
CA LEU A 95 2.01 -0.59 -16.46
C LEU A 95 0.68 -0.40 -15.69
N GLU A 96 0.38 -1.31 -14.76
CA GLU A 96 -0.80 -1.22 -13.88
C GLU A 96 -0.45 -0.91 -12.43
N LEU A 97 -1.11 0.10 -11.85
CA LEU A 97 -0.96 0.43 -10.43
C LEU A 97 -1.43 -0.74 -9.55
N VAL A 98 -0.60 -1.18 -8.61
CA VAL A 98 -0.95 -2.22 -7.63
C VAL A 98 -1.49 -1.57 -6.36
N GLN A 99 -2.66 -2.01 -5.88
CA GLN A 99 -3.17 -1.55 -4.59
C GLN A 99 -2.41 -2.21 -3.45
N SER A 100 -1.85 -1.38 -2.57
CA SER A 100 -1.27 -1.84 -1.32
C SER A 100 -2.35 -2.46 -0.42
N GLN A 101 -2.16 -3.71 -0.01
CA GLN A 101 -3.04 -4.39 0.95
C GLN A 101 -2.54 -4.13 2.37
N SER A 102 -3.42 -3.61 3.25
CA SER A 102 -3.09 -3.23 4.63
C SER A 102 -2.50 -4.37 5.48
N THR A 103 -2.80 -5.62 5.13
CA THR A 103 -2.37 -6.83 5.84
C THR A 103 -1.06 -7.43 5.32
N ARG A 104 -0.50 -6.92 4.20
CA ARG A 104 0.74 -7.42 3.58
C ARG A 104 1.62 -6.28 3.13
N TRP A 105 2.55 -5.90 3.99
CA TRP A 105 3.35 -4.67 3.89
C TRP A 105 4.34 -4.66 2.71
N ILE A 106 4.75 -5.84 2.27
CA ILE A 106 5.52 -6.01 1.01
C ILE A 106 4.78 -5.43 -0.20
N SER A 107 3.44 -5.33 -0.17
CA SER A 107 2.67 -4.71 -1.25
C SER A 107 2.91 -3.20 -1.40
N TYR A 108 3.24 -2.46 -0.34
CA TYR A 108 3.62 -1.04 -0.47
C TYR A 108 4.95 -0.89 -1.21
N PHE A 109 5.93 -1.72 -0.87
CA PHE A 109 7.22 -1.76 -1.56
C PHE A 109 7.07 -2.15 -3.03
N LEU A 110 6.23 -3.15 -3.33
CA LEU A 110 5.90 -3.56 -4.70
C LEU A 110 5.09 -2.50 -5.47
N SER A 111 4.30 -1.66 -4.80
CA SER A 111 3.55 -0.57 -5.44
C SER A 111 4.39 0.68 -5.77
N ILE A 112 5.58 0.80 -5.17
CA ILE A 112 6.47 1.96 -5.29
C ILE A 112 7.74 1.63 -6.11
N GLY A 113 8.14 0.36 -6.16
CA GLY A 113 9.30 -0.07 -6.94
C GLY A 113 9.04 -0.13 -8.45
N PRO A 114 10.09 -0.12 -9.29
CA PRO A 114 9.99 -0.26 -10.74
C PRO A 114 9.42 -1.62 -11.20
N ASP A 115 9.42 -2.62 -10.31
CA ASP A 115 8.76 -3.91 -10.50
C ASP A 115 7.23 -3.79 -10.29
N LEU A 116 6.56 -2.97 -11.10
CA LEU A 116 5.10 -2.95 -11.24
C LEU A 116 4.66 -4.28 -11.87
N ARG A 117 4.66 -5.36 -11.06
CA ARG A 117 4.38 -6.72 -11.52
C ARG A 117 2.89 -7.06 -11.38
N ILE A 118 2.37 -7.49 -12.53
CA ILE A 118 1.11 -8.17 -12.85
C ILE A 118 0.48 -8.89 -11.65
N VAL A 119 -0.77 -8.56 -11.35
CA VAL A 119 -1.69 -9.49 -10.69
C VAL A 119 -3.05 -9.37 -11.36
N ILE A 120 -3.44 -10.47 -12.04
CA ILE A 120 -4.78 -10.77 -12.56
C ILE A 120 -5.76 -10.80 -11.39
#